data_AF-A0A3B9P8P2-F1
#
_entry.id   AF-A0A3B9P8P2-F1
#
_cell.length_a   1.000
_cell.length_b   1.000
_cell.length_c   1.000
_cell.angle_alpha   90.00
_cell.angle_beta   90.00
_cell.angle_gamma   90.00
#
_symmetry.space_group_name_H-M   'P 1'
#
loop_
_entity.id
_entity.type
_entity.pdbx_description
1 polymer ?
#
loop_
_entity_poly.entity_id
_entity_poly.type
_entity_poly.pdbx_seq_one_letter_code
_entity_poly.pdbx_strand_id
1 'polypeptide(L)'
;MARKTLGYVPLIWECPYCQTQNPGPIKTCTSCGAPQPDDVAFLQVDEEKFNFIKDEALIRMAKAGPDIHCPYCGTRNPAGVEVCSNCGGEINIPGKVVRETGKEVRTVAEHKEELQSAPVPKPAAPPARTRKKPNRLTTILLALGGLAIIAGCLILLIMLLKTDSIEATVTDVRWERSLAIEAFTEVSSSDWWDQIPDIAEIQSCSQRYRYTSEIPEANATEVCSEAVVEDTGTGIGEVVQECVYEVYDDYCDYTVMDWVVLTTVVETGENLNPFWPDPDLSADQQLGAATETYTIIFSGDGERYSYTTTDVGTFLMAQPGSEWELTVNQLGAVQSIEPSY
;
A
#
# COMPACT_ATOMS: atom_id res chain seq x y z
N MET A 1 -2.48 13.63 -9.87
CA MET A 1 -1.29 13.87 -10.74
C MET A 1 -1.67 14.85 -11.84
N ALA A 2 -0.74 15.71 -12.28
CA ALA A 2 -0.99 16.70 -13.32
C ALA A 2 -0.75 16.10 -14.71
N ARG A 3 -1.81 15.94 -15.52
CA ARG A 3 -1.71 15.49 -16.92
C ARG A 3 -1.16 16.62 -17.80
N LYS A 4 -0.10 16.34 -18.56
CA LYS A 4 0.57 17.31 -19.44
C LYS A 4 0.57 16.79 -20.88
N THR A 5 -0.03 17.55 -21.79
CA THR A 5 0.04 17.28 -23.23
C THR A 5 1.35 17.84 -23.80
N LEU A 6 2.20 16.97 -24.33
CA LEU A 6 3.43 17.36 -25.03
C LEU A 6 3.17 17.75 -26.49
N GLY A 7 2.14 17.16 -27.11
CA GLY A 7 1.73 17.49 -28.47
C GLY A 7 0.84 16.44 -29.10
N TYR A 8 0.70 16.49 -30.43
CA TYR A 8 -0.12 15.56 -31.21
C TYR A 8 0.68 14.93 -32.32
N VAL A 9 0.37 13.68 -32.67
CA VAL A 9 1.18 12.86 -33.57
C VAL A 9 0.29 12.09 -34.55
N PRO A 10 0.73 11.86 -35.79
CA PRO A 10 -0.05 11.05 -36.71
C PRO A 10 -0.04 9.60 -36.24
N LEU A 11 -1.22 8.98 -36.16
CA LEU A 11 -1.31 7.53 -36.04
C LEU A 11 -1.47 6.91 -37.42
N ILE A 12 -1.34 5.60 -37.48
CA ILE A 12 -1.62 4.80 -38.67
C ILE A 12 -2.58 3.67 -38.34
N TRP A 13 -3.15 3.05 -39.36
CA TRP A 13 -3.85 1.78 -39.26
C TRP A 13 -3.37 0.84 -40.36
N GLU A 14 -3.28 -0.46 -40.06
CA GLU A 14 -2.88 -1.46 -41.03
C GLU A 14 -4.13 -2.07 -41.69
N CYS A 15 -4.19 -2.03 -43.03
CA CYS A 15 -5.34 -2.56 -43.76
C CYS A 15 -5.41 -4.09 -43.64
N PRO A 16 -6.50 -4.69 -43.13
CA PRO A 16 -6.56 -6.13 -42.91
C PRO A 16 -6.53 -6.95 -44.21
N TYR A 17 -6.86 -6.32 -45.35
CA TYR A 17 -6.91 -6.98 -46.65
C TYR A 17 -5.57 -7.04 -47.37
N CYS A 18 -4.73 -6.00 -47.22
CA CYS A 18 -3.49 -5.87 -48.00
C CYS A 18 -2.28 -5.41 -47.18
N GLN A 19 -2.43 -5.26 -45.86
CA GLN A 19 -1.40 -4.89 -44.89
C GLN A 19 -0.72 -3.54 -45.15
N THR A 20 -1.30 -2.71 -46.04
CA THR A 20 -0.83 -1.34 -46.25
C THR A 20 -1.08 -0.52 -44.99
N GLN A 21 -0.05 0.17 -44.50
CA GLN A 21 -0.18 1.16 -43.43
C GLN A 21 -0.73 2.46 -44.02
N ASN A 22 -1.85 2.91 -43.48
CA ASN A 22 -2.55 4.11 -43.92
C ASN A 22 -2.51 5.16 -42.82
N PRO A 23 -2.39 6.45 -43.15
CA PRO A 23 -2.51 7.51 -42.16
C PRO A 23 -3.86 7.42 -41.44
N GLY A 24 -3.87 7.61 -40.13
CA GLY A 24 -5.04 7.46 -39.26
C GLY A 24 -6.27 8.25 -39.71
N PRO A 25 -6.14 9.52 -40.13
CA PRO A 25 -7.27 10.31 -40.63
C PRO A 25 -7.90 9.79 -41.93
N ILE A 26 -7.17 8.95 -42.69
CA ILE A 26 -7.62 8.41 -43.97
C ILE A 26 -8.47 7.15 -43.73
N LYS A 27 -9.69 7.15 -44.27
CA LYS A 27 -10.74 6.14 -43.99
C LYS A 27 -10.86 5.04 -45.05
N THR A 28 -10.00 5.09 -46.06
CA THR A 28 -9.94 4.13 -47.17
C THR A 28 -8.50 3.78 -47.44
N CYS A 29 -8.21 2.49 -47.63
CA CYS A 29 -6.86 2.04 -47.93
C CYS A 29 -6.34 2.69 -49.21
N THR A 30 -5.18 3.35 -49.14
CA THR A 30 -4.55 4.06 -50.25
C THR A 30 -4.03 3.12 -51.35
N SER A 31 -3.86 1.84 -51.03
CA SER A 31 -3.37 0.81 -51.97
C SER A 31 -4.50 0.03 -52.64
N CYS A 32 -5.44 -0.53 -51.87
CA CYS A 32 -6.49 -1.42 -52.39
C CYS A 32 -7.90 -0.81 -52.41
N GLY A 33 -8.09 0.40 -51.88
CA GLY A 33 -9.39 1.07 -51.82
C GLY A 33 -10.39 0.51 -50.80
N ALA A 34 -10.04 -0.55 -50.06
CA ALA A 34 -10.92 -1.12 -49.03
C ALA A 34 -11.24 -0.07 -47.94
N PRO A 35 -12.48 -0.02 -47.43
CA PRO A 35 -12.83 0.87 -46.33
C PRO A 35 -12.08 0.47 -45.06
N GLN A 36 -11.83 1.46 -44.20
CA GLN A 36 -11.28 1.21 -42.87
C GLN A 36 -12.31 0.45 -42.01
N PRO A 37 -11.93 -0.67 -41.36
CA PRO A 37 -12.79 -1.37 -40.42
C PRO A 37 -13.14 -0.53 -39.18
N ASP A 38 -14.31 -0.76 -38.61
CA ASP A 38 -14.79 0.00 -37.43
C ASP A 38 -13.92 -0.25 -36.19
N ASP A 39 -13.43 -1.48 -36.02
CA ASP A 39 -12.65 -1.96 -34.89
C ASP A 39 -11.13 -1.91 -35.12
N VAL A 40 -10.67 -1.26 -36.19
CA VAL A 40 -9.22 -1.22 -36.49
C VAL A 40 -8.46 -0.47 -35.40
N ALA A 41 -7.34 -1.04 -34.96
CA ALA A 41 -6.43 -0.38 -34.05
C ALA A 41 -5.73 0.78 -34.77
N PHE A 42 -5.66 1.93 -34.11
CA PHE A 42 -4.64 2.91 -34.46
C PHE A 42 -3.34 2.52 -33.78
N LEU A 43 -2.25 2.69 -34.51
CA LEU A 43 -0.91 2.30 -34.12
C LEU A 43 0.03 3.48 -34.30
N GLN A 44 1.03 3.54 -33.43
CA GLN A 44 2.10 4.50 -33.53
C GLN A 44 3.11 4.04 -34.60
N VAL A 45 3.63 4.99 -35.37
CA VAL A 45 4.78 4.76 -36.26
C VAL A 45 6.06 4.77 -35.44
N ASP A 46 7.04 3.93 -35.81
CA ASP A 46 8.34 3.89 -35.11
C ASP A 46 8.96 5.29 -34.98
N GLU A 47 9.59 5.56 -33.83
CA GLU A 47 10.06 6.89 -33.40
C GLU A 47 10.95 7.60 -34.42
N GLU A 48 11.72 6.87 -35.23
CA GLU A 48 12.61 7.43 -36.25
C GLU A 48 11.86 8.16 -37.39
N LYS A 49 10.56 7.90 -37.55
CA LYS A 49 9.68 8.55 -38.56
C LYS A 49 8.71 9.54 -37.94
N PHE A 50 8.82 9.77 -36.63
CA PHE A 50 7.90 10.57 -35.84
C PHE A 50 8.21 12.07 -35.94
N ASN A 51 7.17 12.88 -36.10
CA ASN A 51 7.23 14.32 -35.86
C ASN A 51 5.91 14.79 -35.24
N PHE A 52 6.02 15.70 -34.27
CA PHE A 52 4.84 16.41 -33.76
C PHE A 52 4.12 17.14 -34.89
N ILE A 53 2.81 16.95 -34.96
CA ILE A 53 1.92 17.67 -35.87
C ILE A 53 1.98 19.16 -35.50
N LYS A 54 2.35 19.99 -36.49
CA LYS A 54 2.32 21.46 -36.38
C LYS A 54 1.10 22.07 -37.08
N ASP A 55 0.36 21.28 -37.85
CA ASP A 55 -0.83 21.73 -38.56
C ASP A 55 -1.99 21.96 -37.58
N GLU A 56 -2.45 23.21 -37.50
CA GLU A 56 -3.52 23.59 -36.57
C GLU A 56 -4.87 22.97 -36.91
N ALA A 57 -5.14 22.60 -38.16
CA ALA A 57 -6.39 21.93 -38.53
C ALA A 57 -6.41 20.48 -38.02
N LEU A 58 -5.28 19.78 -38.12
CA LEU A 58 -5.12 18.45 -37.54
C LEU A 58 -5.15 18.48 -36.00
N ILE A 59 -4.51 19.47 -35.36
CA ILE A 59 -4.60 19.64 -33.90
C ILE A 59 -6.05 19.93 -33.47
N ARG A 60 -6.78 20.79 -34.19
CA ARG A 60 -8.20 21.04 -33.91
C ARG A 60 -9.06 19.80 -34.12
N MET A 61 -8.76 18.99 -35.15
CA MET A 61 -9.43 17.71 -35.36
C MET A 61 -9.24 16.78 -34.16
N ALA A 62 -8.00 16.60 -33.69
CA ALA A 62 -7.70 15.76 -32.53
C ALA A 62 -8.43 16.24 -31.26
N LYS A 63 -8.59 17.55 -31.09
CA LYS A 63 -9.30 18.17 -29.96
C LYS A 63 -10.82 18.20 -30.09
N ALA A 64 -11.38 17.91 -31.27
CA ALA A 64 -12.82 17.98 -31.53
C ALA A 64 -13.61 16.86 -30.83
N GLY A 65 -12.91 15.83 -30.34
CA GLY A 65 -13.48 14.63 -29.76
C GLY A 65 -13.47 13.45 -30.74
N PRO A 66 -13.81 12.24 -30.25
CA PRO A 66 -13.77 11.02 -31.06
C PRO A 66 -14.68 11.06 -32.28
N ASP A 67 -14.19 10.42 -33.35
CA ASP A 67 -14.99 10.20 -34.54
C ASP A 67 -16.23 9.32 -34.25
N ILE A 68 -17.28 9.53 -35.05
CA ILE A 68 -18.56 8.84 -34.98
C ILE A 68 -18.65 7.85 -36.14
N HIS A 69 -19.00 6.60 -35.87
CA HIS A 69 -19.33 5.61 -36.88
C HIS A 69 -20.80 5.76 -37.31
N CYS A 70 -21.02 5.88 -38.61
CA CYS A 70 -22.37 6.02 -39.15
C CYS A 70 -23.19 4.75 -38.88
N PRO A 71 -24.35 4.83 -38.20
CA PRO A 71 -25.15 3.65 -37.89
C PRO A 71 -25.76 2.99 -39.13
N TYR A 72 -25.82 3.71 -40.26
CA TYR A 72 -26.41 3.20 -41.50
C TYR A 72 -25.39 2.53 -42.42
N CYS A 73 -24.15 3.03 -42.48
CA CYS A 73 -23.15 2.56 -43.45
C CYS A 73 -21.75 2.28 -42.86
N GLY A 74 -21.57 2.41 -41.54
CA GLY A 74 -20.30 2.20 -40.84
C GLY A 74 -19.26 3.30 -41.04
N THR A 75 -19.41 4.18 -42.04
CA THR A 75 -18.39 5.19 -42.36
C THR A 75 -18.08 6.08 -41.16
N ARG A 76 -16.80 6.15 -40.82
CA ARG A 76 -16.24 7.02 -39.78
C ARG A 76 -16.38 8.50 -40.17
N ASN A 77 -16.81 9.36 -39.25
CA ASN A 77 -17.05 10.79 -39.48
C ASN A 77 -16.48 11.61 -38.31
N PRO A 78 -15.98 12.84 -38.55
CA PRO A 78 -15.49 13.69 -37.46
C PRO A 78 -16.57 13.96 -36.40
N ALA A 79 -16.15 14.20 -35.16
CA ALA A 79 -17.04 14.65 -34.12
C ALA A 79 -17.81 15.92 -34.53
N GLY A 80 -19.07 16.01 -34.12
CA GLY A 80 -19.90 17.22 -34.29
C GLY A 80 -20.51 17.42 -35.68
N VAL A 81 -20.36 16.48 -36.63
CA VAL A 81 -21.09 16.55 -37.90
C VAL A 81 -22.51 15.99 -37.77
N GLU A 82 -23.47 16.61 -38.44
CA GLU A 82 -24.89 16.21 -38.39
C GLU A 82 -25.25 15.13 -39.41
N VAL A 83 -24.52 15.08 -40.53
CA VAL A 83 -24.80 14.19 -41.66
C VAL A 83 -23.56 13.41 -42.06
N CYS A 84 -23.72 12.12 -42.35
CA CYS A 84 -22.66 11.25 -42.83
C CYS A 84 -22.11 11.73 -44.19
N SER A 85 -20.80 11.93 -44.28
CA SER A 85 -20.14 12.42 -45.50
C SER A 85 -20.19 11.45 -46.68
N ASN A 86 -20.59 10.18 -46.47
CA ASN A 86 -20.62 9.14 -47.49
C ASN A 86 -22.06 8.81 -47.94
N CYS A 87 -22.98 8.50 -47.02
CA CYS A 87 -24.34 8.11 -47.37
C CYS A 87 -25.41 9.19 -47.21
N GLY A 88 -25.08 10.35 -46.62
CA GLY A 88 -26.04 11.43 -46.38
C GLY A 88 -27.05 11.18 -45.26
N GLY A 89 -26.92 10.07 -44.51
CA GLY A 89 -27.77 9.79 -43.35
C GLY A 89 -27.44 10.67 -42.15
N GLU A 90 -28.45 11.00 -41.34
CA GLU A 90 -28.30 11.75 -40.08
C GLU A 90 -27.50 10.94 -39.05
N ILE A 91 -26.38 11.46 -38.56
CA ILE A 91 -25.44 10.69 -37.74
C ILE A 91 -25.40 11.12 -36.28
N ASN A 92 -25.82 12.34 -35.97
CA ASN A 92 -25.83 12.86 -34.61
C ASN A 92 -27.10 12.47 -33.83
N ILE A 93 -27.44 11.18 -33.88
CA ILE A 93 -28.66 10.64 -33.24
C ILE A 93 -28.37 10.13 -31.81
N PRO A 94 -29.39 10.03 -30.93
CA PRO A 94 -29.25 9.34 -29.65
C PRO A 94 -28.77 7.90 -29.83
N GLY A 95 -27.73 7.51 -29.09
CA GLY A 95 -27.13 6.17 -29.21
C GLY A 95 -26.13 6.00 -30.37
N LYS A 96 -25.67 7.10 -30.98
CA LYS A 96 -24.58 7.06 -31.97
C LYS A 96 -23.36 6.26 -31.49
N VAL A 97 -22.75 5.52 -32.40
CA VAL A 97 -21.52 4.75 -32.12
C VAL A 97 -20.33 5.69 -32.21
N VAL A 98 -19.72 5.97 -31.07
CA VAL A 98 -18.54 6.83 -30.96
C VAL A 98 -17.32 5.94 -30.74
N ARG A 99 -16.21 6.25 -31.41
CA ARG A 99 -14.98 5.47 -31.25
C ARG A 99 -14.45 5.59 -29.81
N GLU A 100 -13.90 4.50 -29.29
CA GLU A 100 -13.21 4.49 -27.99
C GLU A 100 -11.92 5.32 -28.06
N THR A 101 -11.58 5.98 -26.94
CA THR A 101 -10.42 6.89 -26.84
C THR A 101 -9.70 6.74 -25.50
N GLY A 102 -8.54 7.38 -25.37
CA GLY A 102 -7.79 7.47 -24.11
C GLY A 102 -7.04 6.18 -23.75
N LYS A 103 -7.03 5.19 -24.65
CA LYS A 103 -6.15 4.03 -24.52
C LYS A 103 -4.79 4.38 -25.08
N GLU A 104 -3.75 3.88 -24.42
CA GLU A 104 -2.39 3.94 -24.93
C GLU A 104 -2.30 3.20 -26.27
N VAL A 105 -1.63 3.86 -27.22
CA VAL A 105 -1.44 3.40 -28.58
C VAL A 105 -0.16 2.59 -28.64
N ARG A 106 -0.30 1.35 -29.11
CA ARG A 106 0.83 0.45 -29.34
C ARG A 106 1.56 0.82 -30.63
N THR A 107 2.84 0.48 -30.69
CA THR A 107 3.61 0.44 -31.93
C THR A 107 3.15 -0.71 -32.84
N VAL A 108 3.56 -0.66 -34.11
CA VAL A 108 3.28 -1.73 -35.07
C VAL A 108 3.93 -3.05 -34.63
N ALA A 109 5.13 -3.00 -34.05
CA ALA A 109 5.85 -4.17 -33.58
C ALA A 109 5.09 -4.87 -32.45
N GLU A 110 4.74 -4.12 -31.40
CA GLU A 110 3.99 -4.63 -30.25
C GLU A 110 2.63 -5.21 -30.67
N HIS A 111 1.91 -4.53 -31.56
CA HIS A 111 0.63 -5.03 -32.05
C HIS A 111 0.77 -6.37 -32.80
N LYS A 112 1.84 -6.54 -33.58
CA LYS A 112 2.13 -7.80 -34.28
C LYS A 112 2.53 -8.91 -33.33
N GLU A 113 3.33 -8.61 -32.31
CA GLU A 113 3.69 -9.57 -31.27
C GLU A 113 2.47 -10.03 -30.47
N GLU A 114 1.52 -9.14 -30.18
CA GLU A 114 0.27 -9.51 -29.52
C GLU A 114 -0.60 -10.42 -30.40
N LEU A 115 -0.76 -10.09 -31.67
CA LEU A 115 -1.50 -10.94 -32.62
C LEU A 115 -0.88 -12.34 -32.76
N GLN A 116 0.43 -12.46 -32.58
CA GLN A 116 1.16 -13.72 -32.65
C GLN A 116 1.17 -14.51 -31.33
N SER A 117 1.15 -13.80 -30.20
CA SER A 117 1.10 -14.39 -28.85
C SER A 117 -0.33 -14.66 -28.38
N ALA A 118 -1.34 -14.12 -29.08
CA ALA A 118 -2.73 -14.48 -28.90
C ALA A 118 -2.85 -16.01 -28.97
N PRO A 119 -3.39 -16.67 -27.92
CA PRO A 119 -3.51 -18.11 -27.92
C PRO A 119 -4.35 -18.51 -29.13
N VAL A 120 -3.72 -19.18 -30.10
CA VAL A 120 -4.42 -19.82 -31.20
C VAL A 120 -5.57 -20.60 -30.57
N PRO A 121 -6.84 -20.38 -30.97
CA PRO A 121 -7.91 -21.24 -30.53
C PRO A 121 -7.51 -22.64 -30.98
N LYS A 122 -7.07 -23.46 -30.00
CA LYS A 122 -6.71 -24.85 -30.23
C LYS A 122 -7.82 -25.44 -31.10
N PRO A 123 -7.51 -26.12 -32.22
CA PRO A 123 -8.49 -26.93 -32.91
C PRO A 123 -9.24 -27.71 -31.85
N ALA A 124 -10.57 -27.58 -31.83
CA ALA A 124 -11.41 -28.26 -30.85
C ALA A 124 -10.93 -29.71 -30.79
N ALA A 125 -10.28 -30.05 -29.68
CA ALA A 125 -9.73 -31.38 -29.52
C ALA A 125 -10.90 -32.37 -29.72
N PRO A 126 -10.69 -33.52 -30.39
CA PRO A 126 -11.68 -34.60 -30.36
C PRO A 126 -12.04 -34.81 -28.89
N PRO A 127 -13.35 -34.98 -28.56
CA PRO A 127 -13.88 -34.75 -27.22
C PRO A 127 -12.93 -35.35 -26.19
N ALA A 128 -12.21 -34.47 -25.50
CA ALA A 128 -11.33 -34.90 -24.43
C ALA A 128 -12.24 -35.68 -23.49
N ARG A 129 -11.92 -36.96 -23.27
CA ARG A 129 -12.53 -37.75 -22.19
C ARG A 129 -12.62 -36.83 -21.00
N THR A 130 -13.84 -36.54 -20.59
CA THR A 130 -14.17 -35.63 -19.50
C THR A 130 -13.14 -35.82 -18.41
N ARG A 131 -12.21 -34.87 -18.26
CA ARG A 131 -11.38 -34.83 -17.05
C ARG A 131 -12.40 -34.68 -15.95
N LYS A 132 -12.56 -35.75 -15.18
CA LYS A 132 -13.46 -35.82 -14.04
C LYS A 132 -13.23 -34.51 -13.29
N LYS A 133 -14.26 -33.65 -13.23
CA LYS A 133 -14.25 -32.47 -12.37
C LYS A 133 -13.57 -32.93 -11.08
N PRO A 134 -12.50 -32.27 -10.57
CA PRO A 134 -12.14 -32.53 -9.19
C PRO A 134 -13.46 -32.33 -8.46
N ASN A 135 -13.89 -33.43 -7.84
CA ASN A 135 -15.24 -33.56 -7.34
C ASN A 135 -15.54 -32.28 -6.55
N ARG A 136 -16.74 -31.68 -6.61
CA ARG A 136 -17.03 -30.52 -5.73
C ARG A 136 -16.62 -30.84 -4.29
N LEU A 137 -16.66 -32.14 -3.94
CA LEU A 137 -16.04 -32.75 -2.78
C LEU A 137 -14.55 -32.42 -2.55
N THR A 138 -13.62 -32.47 -3.52
CA THR A 138 -12.18 -32.26 -3.30
C THR A 138 -11.77 -30.80 -3.08
N THR A 139 -12.47 -29.84 -3.69
CA THR A 139 -12.27 -28.40 -3.38
C THR A 139 -12.99 -28.01 -2.09
N ILE A 140 -14.15 -28.61 -1.81
CA ILE A 140 -14.80 -28.54 -0.49
C ILE A 140 -13.92 -29.21 0.58
N LEU A 141 -13.20 -30.31 0.29
CA LEU A 141 -12.31 -31.00 1.22
C LEU A 141 -11.02 -30.24 1.50
N LEU A 142 -10.49 -29.46 0.55
CA LEU A 142 -9.31 -28.60 0.76
C LEU A 142 -9.67 -27.31 1.51
N ALA A 143 -10.85 -26.72 1.21
CA ALA A 143 -11.40 -25.60 1.98
C ALA A 143 -11.85 -26.02 3.38
N LEU A 144 -12.49 -27.20 3.53
CA LEU A 144 -12.78 -27.84 4.82
C LEU A 144 -11.50 -28.26 5.52
N GLY A 145 -10.46 -28.67 4.80
CA GLY A 145 -9.15 -29.02 5.36
C GLY A 145 -8.46 -27.80 5.94
N GLY A 146 -8.43 -26.69 5.20
CA GLY A 146 -7.95 -25.39 5.69
C GLY A 146 -8.79 -24.87 6.86
N LEU A 147 -10.12 -24.95 6.77
CA LEU A 147 -11.03 -24.58 7.85
C LEU A 147 -10.91 -25.51 9.06
N ALA A 148 -10.62 -26.80 8.88
CA ALA A 148 -10.39 -27.77 9.95
C ALA A 148 -9.02 -27.59 10.59
N ILE A 149 -8.01 -27.14 9.83
CA ILE A 149 -6.72 -26.73 10.39
C ILE A 149 -6.88 -25.44 11.17
N ILE A 150 -7.59 -24.43 10.64
CA ILE A 150 -7.87 -23.18 11.35
C ILE A 150 -8.73 -23.45 12.59
N ALA A 151 -9.78 -24.28 12.48
CA ALA A 151 -10.60 -24.71 13.60
C ALA A 151 -9.80 -25.57 14.58
N GLY A 152 -8.89 -26.41 14.11
CA GLY A 152 -7.96 -27.19 14.94
C GLY A 152 -6.97 -26.31 15.69
N CYS A 153 -6.42 -25.28 15.04
CA CYS A 153 -5.58 -24.26 15.65
C CYS A 153 -6.38 -23.42 16.65
N LEU A 154 -7.63 -23.06 16.34
CA LEU A 154 -8.53 -22.35 17.26
C LEU A 154 -8.92 -23.21 18.46
N ILE A 155 -9.23 -24.49 18.26
CA ILE A 155 -9.53 -25.44 19.35
C ILE A 155 -8.28 -25.66 20.19
N LEU A 156 -7.11 -25.83 19.57
CA LEU A 156 -5.84 -25.94 20.28
C LEU A 156 -5.54 -24.67 21.09
N LEU A 157 -5.75 -23.48 20.51
CA LEU A 157 -5.62 -22.20 21.21
C LEU A 157 -6.60 -22.11 22.39
N ILE A 158 -7.86 -22.50 22.21
CA ILE A 158 -8.87 -22.54 23.28
C ILE A 158 -8.51 -23.57 24.36
N MET A 159 -7.94 -24.72 23.99
CA MET A 159 -7.47 -25.72 24.95
C MET A 159 -6.24 -25.23 25.73
N LEU A 160 -5.33 -24.48 25.10
CA LEU A 160 -4.21 -23.83 25.79
C LEU A 160 -4.65 -22.69 26.71
N LEU A 161 -5.81 -22.08 26.44
CA LEU A 161 -6.44 -21.07 27.31
C LEU A 161 -7.27 -21.66 28.46
N LYS A 162 -7.45 -22.98 28.53
CA LYS A 162 -8.09 -23.60 29.71
C LYS A 162 -7.18 -23.45 30.91
N THR A 163 -7.78 -23.08 32.03
CA THR A 163 -7.09 -22.92 33.31
C THR A 163 -7.62 -23.91 34.32
N ASP A 164 -6.71 -24.45 35.13
CA ASP A 164 -7.02 -25.29 36.28
C ASP A 164 -6.80 -24.48 37.57
N SER A 165 -7.54 -24.84 38.62
CA SER A 165 -7.36 -24.26 39.95
C SER A 165 -6.48 -25.17 40.81
N ILE A 166 -5.46 -24.60 41.43
CA ILE A 166 -4.46 -25.31 42.25
C ILE A 166 -4.33 -24.59 43.60
N GLU A 167 -4.50 -25.32 44.70
CA GLU A 167 -4.14 -24.84 46.03
C GLU A 167 -2.61 -24.91 46.21
N ALA A 168 -2.00 -23.79 46.57
CA ALA A 168 -0.56 -23.70 46.74
C ALA A 168 -0.19 -22.80 47.93
N THR A 169 0.99 -23.04 48.48
CA THR A 169 1.53 -22.26 49.60
C THR A 169 2.66 -21.36 49.11
N VAL A 170 2.70 -20.11 49.58
CA VAL A 170 3.83 -19.21 49.30
C VAL A 170 5.10 -19.75 49.96
N THR A 171 6.15 -19.91 49.16
CA THR A 171 7.46 -20.36 49.63
C THR A 171 8.48 -19.24 49.74
N ASP A 172 8.45 -18.30 48.80
CA ASP A 172 9.43 -17.22 48.69
C ASP A 172 8.78 -16.02 47.99
N VAL A 173 9.30 -14.83 48.25
CA VAL A 173 8.82 -13.56 47.69
C VAL A 173 10.00 -12.71 47.31
N ARG A 174 9.89 -12.02 46.18
CA ARG A 174 10.95 -11.16 45.66
C ARG A 174 10.35 -9.87 45.14
N TRP A 175 11.07 -8.78 45.32
CA TRP A 175 10.70 -7.49 44.78
C TRP A 175 11.89 -6.83 44.13
N GLU A 176 11.57 -6.05 43.11
CA GLU A 176 12.48 -5.14 42.42
C GLU A 176 11.74 -3.81 42.25
N ARG A 177 12.37 -2.72 42.67
CA ARG A 177 11.88 -1.36 42.46
C ARG A 177 12.99 -0.54 41.84
N SER A 178 12.67 0.19 40.79
CA SER A 178 13.63 1.05 40.11
C SER A 178 13.10 2.45 39.89
N LEU A 179 14.01 3.41 39.92
CA LEU A 179 13.72 4.82 39.78
C LEU A 179 14.71 5.41 38.79
N ALA A 180 14.21 5.96 37.69
CA ALA A 180 15.03 6.69 36.75
C ALA A 180 15.50 8.00 37.39
N ILE A 181 16.75 8.36 37.15
CA ILE A 181 17.30 9.68 37.43
C ILE A 181 17.49 10.35 36.08
N GLU A 182 16.79 11.45 35.89
CA GLU A 182 16.89 12.28 34.69
C GLU A 182 17.84 13.45 34.97
N ALA A 183 18.62 13.86 33.98
CA ALA A 183 19.47 15.04 34.02
C ALA A 183 19.05 16.05 32.94
N PHE A 184 19.04 17.33 33.30
CA PHE A 184 18.74 18.41 32.37
C PHE A 184 20.00 18.82 31.62
N THR A 185 20.14 18.33 30.40
CA THR A 185 21.37 18.47 29.60
C THR A 185 21.05 18.80 28.16
N GLU A 186 22.08 19.22 27.43
CA GLU A 186 22.01 19.39 25.98
C GLU A 186 21.86 18.03 25.29
N VAL A 187 20.84 17.91 24.45
CA VAL A 187 20.58 16.76 23.59
C VAL A 187 20.62 17.16 22.13
N SER A 188 21.15 16.30 21.28
CA SER A 188 21.10 16.47 19.83
C SER A 188 19.92 15.71 19.25
N SER A 189 19.19 16.36 18.34
CA SER A 189 18.06 15.77 17.62
C SER A 189 17.98 16.36 16.21
N SER A 190 17.06 15.83 15.39
CA SER A 190 16.85 16.32 14.04
C SER A 190 15.36 16.30 13.70
N ASP A 191 14.87 17.38 13.10
CA ASP A 191 13.48 17.46 12.64
C ASP A 191 13.33 18.47 11.50
N TRP A 192 12.13 18.59 10.96
CA TRP A 192 11.75 19.64 10.02
C TRP A 192 11.80 20.99 10.70
N TRP A 193 12.31 22.01 10.02
CA TRP A 193 12.48 23.35 10.57
C TRP A 193 11.24 23.90 11.28
N ASP A 194 10.05 23.63 10.74
CA ASP A 194 8.76 24.05 11.28
C ASP A 194 8.27 23.27 12.52
N GLN A 195 8.95 22.18 12.86
CA GLN A 195 8.65 21.31 14.01
C GLN A 195 9.70 21.41 15.13
N ILE A 196 10.80 22.14 14.89
CA ILE A 196 11.85 22.33 15.88
C ILE A 196 11.39 23.35 16.94
N PRO A 197 11.53 23.06 18.26
CA PRO A 197 11.20 24.00 19.31
C PRO A 197 12.01 25.30 19.21
N ASP A 198 11.38 26.45 19.49
CA ASP A 198 12.02 27.78 19.45
C ASP A 198 13.25 27.91 20.38
N ILE A 199 13.34 27.07 21.41
CA ILE A 199 14.45 27.06 22.38
C ILE A 199 15.68 26.28 21.89
N ALA A 200 15.58 25.58 20.76
CA ALA A 200 16.66 24.80 20.21
C ALA A 200 17.69 25.68 19.47
N GLU A 201 18.95 25.26 19.50
CA GLU A 201 20.02 25.82 18.69
C GLU A 201 20.21 24.98 17.42
N ILE A 202 19.90 25.57 16.27
CA ILE A 202 20.04 24.90 14.97
C ILE A 202 21.51 24.80 14.60
N GLN A 203 21.97 23.59 14.30
CA GLN A 203 23.36 23.33 13.92
C GLN A 203 23.55 23.36 12.40
N SER A 204 22.75 22.58 11.67
CA SER A 204 22.82 22.51 10.21
C SER A 204 21.48 22.11 9.60
N CYS A 205 21.17 22.66 8.42
CA CYS A 205 19.98 22.31 7.66
C CYS A 205 20.36 21.75 6.29
N SER A 206 19.55 20.82 5.81
CA SER A 206 19.66 20.29 4.45
C SER A 206 18.28 20.10 3.84
N GLN A 207 18.19 20.35 2.53
CA GLN A 207 16.97 20.11 1.77
C GLN A 207 16.70 18.61 1.67
N ARG A 208 15.54 18.17 2.17
CA ARG A 208 15.09 16.78 2.11
C ARG A 208 13.68 16.68 1.55
N TYR A 209 13.42 15.58 0.86
CA TYR A 209 12.09 15.27 0.34
C TYR A 209 11.08 15.18 1.49
N ARG A 210 10.01 15.96 1.42
CA ARG A 210 8.95 16.05 2.44
C ARG A 210 7.72 15.26 2.01
N TYR A 211 7.18 15.58 0.83
CA TYR A 211 6.01 14.92 0.26
C TYR A 211 5.92 15.15 -1.25
N THR A 212 5.02 14.43 -1.90
CA THR A 212 4.64 14.64 -3.30
C THR A 212 3.34 15.43 -3.39
N SER A 213 3.33 16.50 -4.19
CA SER A 213 2.13 17.27 -4.52
C SER A 213 1.63 16.96 -5.94
N GLU A 214 0.31 17.02 -6.10
CA GLU A 214 -0.33 16.93 -7.42
C GLU A 214 -0.39 18.28 -8.15
N ILE A 215 -0.11 19.37 -7.43
CA ILE A 215 -0.11 20.74 -7.95
C ILE A 215 1.29 21.34 -7.80
N PRO A 216 1.68 22.30 -8.66
CA PRO A 216 2.97 22.97 -8.52
C PRO A 216 3.06 23.72 -7.19
N GLU A 217 4.17 23.52 -6.47
CA GLU A 217 4.46 24.21 -5.21
C GLU A 217 5.85 24.86 -5.26
N ALA A 218 6.07 25.82 -4.35
CA ALA A 218 7.39 26.42 -4.18
C ALA A 218 8.38 25.35 -3.67
N ASN A 219 9.64 25.45 -4.11
CA ASN A 219 10.69 24.51 -3.70
C ASN A 219 10.39 23.03 -4.03
N ALA A 220 9.72 22.79 -5.16
CA ALA A 220 9.42 21.46 -5.65
C ALA A 220 10.15 21.17 -6.97
N THR A 221 10.48 19.90 -7.20
CA THR A 221 11.00 19.41 -8.48
C THR A 221 9.87 18.71 -9.25
N GLU A 222 9.59 19.15 -10.49
CA GLU A 222 8.64 18.48 -11.38
C GLU A 222 9.27 17.17 -11.88
N VAL A 223 8.64 16.04 -11.55
CA VAL A 223 9.03 14.70 -11.98
C VAL A 223 7.89 14.13 -12.80
N CYS A 224 8.17 13.75 -14.04
CA CYS A 224 7.16 13.23 -14.96
C CYS A 224 7.44 11.79 -15.34
N SER A 225 6.37 11.05 -15.66
CA SER A 225 6.45 9.73 -16.26
C SER A 225 7.11 9.78 -17.64
N GLU A 226 7.41 8.60 -18.18
CA GLU A 226 7.62 8.48 -19.62
C GLU A 226 6.37 8.93 -20.38
N ALA A 227 6.58 9.55 -21.55
CA ALA A 227 5.49 10.04 -22.37
C ALA A 227 4.84 8.87 -23.12
N VAL A 228 3.52 8.81 -23.11
CA VAL A 228 2.72 7.82 -23.82
C VAL A 228 1.86 8.51 -24.88
N VAL A 229 1.48 7.77 -25.92
CA VAL A 229 0.58 8.26 -26.97
C VAL A 229 -0.81 7.69 -26.72
N GLU A 230 -1.82 8.54 -26.49
CA GLU A 230 -3.21 8.11 -26.32
C GLU A 230 -4.02 8.29 -27.61
N ASP A 231 -4.91 7.33 -27.91
CA ASP A 231 -5.82 7.40 -29.06
C ASP A 231 -6.89 8.47 -28.83
N THR A 232 -6.92 9.52 -29.67
CA THR A 232 -7.98 10.55 -29.62
C THR A 232 -9.27 10.13 -30.35
N GLY A 233 -9.27 8.98 -31.02
CA GLY A 233 -10.37 8.46 -31.83
C GLY A 233 -10.47 9.08 -33.22
N THR A 234 -9.55 9.98 -33.57
CA THR A 234 -9.55 10.72 -34.85
C THR A 234 -8.49 10.19 -35.85
N GLY A 235 -7.66 9.24 -35.41
CA GLY A 235 -6.46 8.80 -36.12
C GLY A 235 -5.25 9.70 -35.88
N ILE A 236 -5.34 10.59 -34.89
CA ILE A 236 -4.26 11.39 -34.33
C ILE A 236 -4.08 10.97 -32.87
N GLY A 237 -2.84 10.83 -32.43
CA GLY A 237 -2.49 10.50 -31.05
C GLY A 237 -2.21 11.78 -30.27
N GLU A 238 -2.61 11.82 -29.00
CA GLU A 238 -2.19 12.84 -28.05
C GLU A 238 -1.01 12.30 -27.25
N VAL A 239 0.14 12.97 -27.30
CA VAL A 239 1.30 12.61 -26.49
C VAL A 239 1.13 13.24 -25.13
N VAL A 240 0.96 12.41 -24.11
CA VAL A 240 0.74 12.85 -22.73
C VAL A 240 1.77 12.25 -21.79
N GLN A 241 2.02 12.94 -20.70
CA GLN A 241 2.76 12.43 -19.56
C GLN A 241 2.06 12.88 -18.27
N GLU A 242 2.23 12.11 -17.22
CA GLU A 242 1.75 12.46 -15.89
C GLU A 242 2.90 13.02 -15.08
N CYS A 243 2.70 14.18 -14.47
CA CYS A 243 3.70 14.84 -13.64
C CYS A 243 3.23 14.95 -12.20
N VAL A 244 4.19 14.84 -11.29
CA VAL A 244 4.05 15.12 -9.86
C VAL A 244 5.15 16.09 -9.44
N TYR A 245 4.97 16.72 -8.28
CA TYR A 245 5.91 17.70 -7.76
C TYR A 245 6.48 17.17 -6.44
N GLU A 246 7.74 16.78 -6.44
CA GLU A 246 8.45 16.37 -5.22
C GLU A 246 8.85 17.62 -4.44
N VAL A 247 8.19 17.86 -3.31
CA VAL A 247 8.39 19.04 -2.47
C VAL A 247 9.52 18.76 -1.49
N TYR A 248 10.49 19.67 -1.44
CA TYR A 248 11.62 19.61 -0.52
C TYR A 248 11.46 20.68 0.55
N ASP A 249 11.93 20.37 1.75
CA ASP A 249 11.90 21.28 2.89
C ASP A 249 13.18 21.13 3.73
N ASP A 250 13.42 22.11 4.60
CA ASP A 250 14.58 22.12 5.48
C ASP A 250 14.40 21.10 6.61
N TYR A 251 15.27 20.09 6.60
CA TYR A 251 15.44 19.15 7.71
C TYR A 251 16.76 19.46 8.40
N CYS A 252 16.68 19.78 9.68
CA CYS A 252 17.78 20.35 10.42
C CYS A 252 18.17 19.50 11.62
N ASP A 253 19.48 19.41 11.85
CA ASP A 253 20.08 18.93 13.08
C ASP A 253 20.17 20.10 14.06
N TYR A 254 19.79 19.87 15.32
CA TYR A 254 19.73 20.89 16.36
C TYR A 254 20.12 20.32 17.72
N THR A 255 20.51 21.21 18.63
CA THR A 255 20.63 20.89 20.06
C THR A 255 19.57 21.62 20.89
N VAL A 256 19.11 21.01 21.96
CA VAL A 256 18.15 21.60 22.90
C VAL A 256 18.43 21.10 24.31
N MET A 257 18.12 21.92 25.32
CA MET A 257 18.16 21.46 26.70
C MET A 257 16.90 20.65 27.01
N ASP A 258 17.06 19.39 27.43
CA ASP A 258 15.94 18.51 27.79
C ASP A 258 16.33 17.56 28.92
N TRP A 259 15.32 16.97 29.56
CA TRP A 259 15.48 15.94 30.58
C TRP A 259 15.71 14.59 29.91
N VAL A 260 16.89 14.00 30.13
CA VAL A 260 17.20 12.65 29.67
C VAL A 260 17.52 11.73 30.82
N VAL A 261 17.14 10.46 30.67
CA VAL A 261 17.51 9.42 31.63
C VAL A 261 19.03 9.29 31.67
N LEU A 262 19.63 9.75 32.76
CA LEU A 262 21.06 9.63 33.03
C LEU A 262 21.39 8.21 33.50
N THR A 263 20.59 7.70 34.44
CA THR A 263 20.76 6.35 34.99
C THR A 263 19.46 5.87 35.62
N THR A 264 19.41 4.59 35.97
CA THR A 264 18.30 3.99 36.71
C THR A 264 18.89 3.31 37.93
N VAL A 265 18.44 3.72 39.13
CA VAL A 265 18.79 3.05 40.38
C VAL A 265 17.78 1.96 40.67
N VAL A 266 18.26 0.82 41.17
CA VAL A 266 17.45 -0.37 41.40
C VAL A 266 17.70 -0.87 42.81
N GLU A 267 16.61 -1.16 43.51
CA GLU A 267 16.63 -1.86 44.80
C GLU A 267 15.88 -3.18 44.65
N THR A 268 16.39 -4.22 45.32
CA THR A 268 15.81 -5.56 45.28
C THR A 268 15.79 -6.18 46.67
N GLY A 269 14.88 -7.12 46.89
CA GLY A 269 14.87 -7.90 48.13
C GLY A 269 14.03 -9.16 48.07
N GLU A 270 14.32 -10.09 48.97
CA GLU A 270 13.64 -11.38 49.11
C GLU A 270 12.75 -11.40 50.37
N ASN A 271 12.01 -10.31 50.61
CA ASN A 271 11.18 -10.13 51.81
C ASN A 271 9.92 -9.29 51.52
N LEU A 272 9.00 -9.19 52.49
CA LEU A 272 7.78 -8.39 52.37
C LEU A 272 7.95 -6.91 52.80
N ASN A 273 9.14 -6.35 52.65
CA ASN A 273 9.41 -4.95 52.99
C ASN A 273 10.02 -4.20 51.79
N PRO A 274 9.25 -4.01 50.70
CA PRO A 274 9.74 -3.27 49.54
C PRO A 274 9.88 -1.79 49.88
N PHE A 275 11.03 -1.22 49.55
CA PHE A 275 11.30 0.21 49.66
C PHE A 275 11.75 0.77 48.30
N TRP A 276 11.58 2.07 48.12
CA TRP A 276 12.07 2.74 46.92
C TRP A 276 13.55 3.11 47.12
N PRO A 277 14.39 3.02 46.07
CA PRO A 277 15.70 3.66 46.09
C PRO A 277 15.57 5.14 46.46
N ASP A 278 16.50 5.65 47.27
CA ASP A 278 16.56 7.06 47.68
C ASP A 278 17.90 7.67 47.22
N PRO A 279 18.05 7.98 45.92
CA PRO A 279 19.29 8.51 45.38
C PRO A 279 19.48 9.99 45.74
N ASP A 280 20.71 10.37 46.11
CA ASP A 280 21.09 11.77 46.23
C ASP A 280 21.19 12.42 44.85
N LEU A 281 20.38 13.44 44.60
CA LEU A 281 20.34 14.16 43.32
C LEU A 281 21.23 15.40 43.31
N SER A 282 21.86 15.68 42.18
CA SER A 282 22.49 16.99 41.92
C SER A 282 21.45 18.05 41.50
N ALA A 283 21.89 19.32 41.42
CA ALA A 283 20.99 20.44 41.11
C ALA A 283 20.36 20.40 39.71
N ASP A 284 21.00 19.67 38.78
CA ASP A 284 20.60 19.44 37.40
C ASP A 284 19.91 18.08 37.20
N GLN A 285 19.56 17.38 38.28
CA GLN A 285 18.90 16.07 38.24
C GLN A 285 17.49 16.12 38.83
N GLN A 286 16.62 15.22 38.36
CA GLN A 286 15.30 14.97 38.92
C GLN A 286 14.97 13.47 38.90
N LEU A 287 13.95 13.09 39.66
CA LEU A 287 13.38 11.75 39.59
C LEU A 287 12.51 11.65 38.33
N GLY A 288 12.79 10.64 37.52
CA GLY A 288 12.00 10.26 36.36
C GLY A 288 11.01 9.15 36.68
N ALA A 289 10.76 8.27 35.71
CA ALA A 289 9.84 7.15 35.85
C ALA A 289 10.24 6.17 36.97
N ALA A 290 9.26 5.80 37.79
CA ALA A 290 9.37 4.74 38.80
C ALA A 290 8.72 3.46 38.26
N THR A 291 9.36 2.31 38.46
CA THR A 291 8.80 1.00 38.12
C THR A 291 8.97 0.01 39.26
N GLU A 292 8.00 -0.89 39.43
CA GLU A 292 8.02 -1.91 40.46
C GLU A 292 7.60 -3.25 39.90
N THR A 293 8.24 -4.32 40.35
CA THR A 293 7.95 -5.68 39.96
C THR A 293 8.06 -6.59 41.17
N TYR A 294 7.01 -7.34 41.42
CA TYR A 294 6.90 -8.28 42.53
C TYR A 294 6.79 -9.69 41.98
N THR A 295 7.52 -10.62 42.56
CA THR A 295 7.45 -12.04 42.21
C THR A 295 7.11 -12.83 43.46
N ILE A 296 6.06 -13.63 43.38
CA ILE A 296 5.61 -14.53 44.43
C ILE A 296 5.85 -15.95 43.94
N ILE A 297 6.54 -16.75 44.75
CA ILE A 297 6.88 -18.14 44.43
C ILE A 297 6.04 -19.04 45.31
N PHE A 298 5.26 -19.89 44.68
CA PHE A 298 4.39 -20.86 45.34
C PHE A 298 4.90 -22.29 45.15
N SER A 299 4.50 -23.17 46.06
CA SER A 299 4.57 -24.61 45.88
C SER A 299 3.20 -25.22 46.16
N GLY A 300 2.66 -25.92 45.18
CA GLY A 300 1.46 -26.76 45.24
C GLY A 300 1.77 -28.04 44.48
N ASP A 301 0.98 -29.11 44.68
CA ASP A 301 1.00 -30.39 43.92
C ASP A 301 2.35 -31.08 43.59
N GLY A 302 3.45 -30.66 44.24
CA GLY A 302 4.81 -31.12 43.97
C GLY A 302 5.59 -30.24 42.98
N GLU A 303 4.97 -29.22 42.40
CA GLU A 303 5.59 -28.26 41.49
C GLU A 303 5.85 -26.89 42.16
N ARG A 304 6.51 -26.00 41.41
CA ARG A 304 6.76 -24.61 41.80
C ARG A 304 6.15 -23.67 40.76
N TYR A 305 5.40 -22.69 41.25
CA TYR A 305 4.74 -21.69 40.43
C TYR A 305 5.28 -20.31 40.74
N SER A 306 5.38 -19.45 39.71
CA SER A 306 5.83 -18.07 39.84
C SER A 306 4.74 -17.15 39.31
N TYR A 307 4.39 -16.14 40.09
CA TYR A 307 3.46 -15.10 39.69
C TYR A 307 4.13 -13.73 39.83
N THR A 308 4.06 -12.93 38.76
CA THR A 308 4.64 -11.59 38.73
C THR A 308 3.53 -10.54 38.67
N THR A 309 3.61 -9.51 39.52
CA THR A 309 2.62 -8.43 39.61
C THR A 309 3.29 -7.09 39.89
N THR A 310 2.60 -6.00 39.59
CA THR A 310 2.96 -4.63 40.00
C THR A 310 2.13 -4.17 41.21
N ASP A 311 1.17 -4.97 41.68
CA ASP A 311 0.33 -4.62 42.83
C ASP A 311 1.02 -4.98 44.15
N VAL A 312 1.49 -3.95 44.86
CA VAL A 312 2.11 -4.08 46.18
C VAL A 312 1.14 -4.65 47.22
N GLY A 313 -0.17 -4.40 47.10
CA GLY A 313 -1.18 -4.92 48.04
C GLY A 313 -1.23 -6.44 48.03
N THR A 314 -1.37 -7.03 46.85
CA THR A 314 -1.30 -8.48 46.63
C THR A 314 0.03 -9.06 47.12
N PHE A 315 1.15 -8.41 46.81
CA PHE A 315 2.47 -8.85 47.26
C PHE A 315 2.59 -8.92 48.79
N LEU A 316 2.15 -7.87 49.50
CA LEU A 316 2.24 -7.80 50.97
C LEU A 316 1.37 -8.83 51.69
N MET A 317 0.31 -9.33 51.05
CA MET A 317 -0.51 -10.43 51.59
C MET A 317 0.17 -11.80 51.47
N ALA A 318 1.11 -11.97 50.54
CA ALA A 318 1.76 -13.25 50.23
C ALA A 318 2.86 -13.59 51.27
N GLN A 319 2.46 -13.80 52.52
CA GLN A 319 3.38 -14.23 53.58
C GLN A 319 3.89 -15.65 53.31
N PRO A 320 5.20 -15.94 53.48
CA PRO A 320 5.70 -17.31 53.41
C PRO A 320 4.89 -18.23 54.33
N GLY A 321 4.35 -19.31 53.78
CA GLY A 321 3.43 -20.23 54.47
C GLY A 321 1.94 -19.91 54.31
N SER A 322 1.55 -18.78 53.71
CA SER A 322 0.15 -18.48 53.39
C SER A 322 -0.37 -19.35 52.24
N GLU A 323 -1.65 -19.71 52.29
CA GLU A 323 -2.33 -20.57 51.31
C GLU A 323 -3.11 -19.72 50.30
N TRP A 324 -3.03 -20.12 49.04
CA TRP A 324 -3.61 -19.39 47.91
C TRP A 324 -4.20 -20.36 46.90
N GLU A 325 -5.24 -19.92 46.22
CA GLU A 325 -5.80 -20.55 45.03
C GLU A 325 -5.15 -19.92 43.79
N LEU A 326 -4.44 -20.72 43.00
CA LEU A 326 -3.79 -20.32 41.76
C LEU A 326 -4.63 -20.75 40.57
N THR A 327 -4.88 -19.85 39.63
CA THR A 327 -5.44 -20.19 38.32
C THR A 327 -4.30 -20.38 37.33
N VAL A 328 -4.00 -21.61 36.93
CA VAL A 328 -2.83 -21.95 36.11
C VAL A 328 -3.28 -22.45 34.74
N ASN A 329 -2.70 -21.93 33.66
CA ASN A 329 -3.01 -22.42 32.31
C ASN A 329 -2.31 -23.75 31.99
N GLN A 330 -2.68 -24.40 30.89
CA GLN A 330 -2.09 -25.69 30.47
C GLN A 330 -0.58 -25.64 30.15
N LEU A 331 0.05 -24.46 30.15
CA LEU A 331 1.50 -24.27 29.98
C LEU A 331 2.24 -24.06 31.30
N GLY A 332 1.54 -24.13 32.44
CA GLY A 332 2.11 -23.92 33.78
C GLY A 332 2.27 -22.45 34.19
N ALA A 333 1.71 -21.51 33.42
CA ALA A 333 1.77 -20.09 33.76
C ALA A 333 0.57 -19.68 34.63
N VAL A 334 0.86 -19.07 35.78
CA VAL A 334 -0.14 -18.53 36.71
C VAL A 334 -0.81 -17.30 36.08
N GLN A 335 -2.13 -17.35 35.92
CA GLN A 335 -2.96 -16.29 35.36
C GLN A 335 -3.52 -15.35 36.42
N SER A 336 -3.87 -15.88 37.60
CA SER A 336 -4.35 -15.11 38.75
C SER A 336 -4.12 -15.89 40.04
N ILE A 337 -4.14 -15.16 41.17
CA ILE A 337 -3.97 -15.69 42.51
C ILE A 337 -5.01 -15.07 43.44
N GLU A 338 -5.59 -15.88 44.34
CA GLU A 338 -6.54 -15.43 45.37
C GLU A 338 -6.16 -16.03 46.74
N PRO A 339 -6.20 -15.28 47.85
CA PRO A 339 -5.93 -15.84 49.18
C PRO A 339 -6.99 -16.87 49.60
N SER A 340 -6.55 -18.02 50.09
CA SER A 340 -7.43 -19.02 50.69
C SER A 340 -7.64 -18.69 52.17
N TYR A 341 -8.89 -18.45 52.58
CA TYR A 341 -9.24 -18.05 53.96
C TYR A 341 -9.29 -19.20 54.94
#